data_AF-A0A6C0UIJ4-F1
#
_entry.id   AF-A0A6C0UIJ4-F1
#
_cell.length_a   1.000
_cell.length_b   1.000
_cell.length_c   1.000
_cell.angle_alpha   90.00
_cell.angle_beta   90.00
_cell.angle_gamma   90.00
#
_symmetry.space_group_name_H-M   'P 1'
#
loop_
_entity.id
_entity.type
_entity.pdbx_description
1 polymer ?
#
loop_
_entity_poly.entity_id
_entity_poly.type
_entity_poly.pdbx_seq_one_letter_code
_entity_poly.pdbx_strand_id
1 'polypeptide(L)'
;MDRSPEGFEVLADIFSALGNRTRLAVLYGLYEGDSMPEVAEFLEVERGALQRPIEGLIDRGLVYRPSDERSYALTPLGVFLVERVREYEDALDAAVELLAQAEDDVADEMDAARAGMSERDFEKTVQTAAWERVKDEVAEELGIKESGRE
;
A
#
# COMPACT_ATOMS: atom_id res chain seq x y z
N MET A 1 -21.13 4.31 -9.29
CA MET A 1 -19.78 4.77 -9.63
C MET A 1 -19.77 5.03 -11.12
N ASP A 2 -19.46 6.26 -11.53
CA ASP A 2 -19.22 6.54 -12.95
C ASP A 2 -17.96 5.77 -13.37
N ARG A 3 -18.09 4.90 -14.38
CA ARG A 3 -16.99 4.09 -14.92
C ARG A 3 -16.33 4.78 -16.12
N SER A 4 -16.50 6.09 -16.23
CA SER A 4 -15.82 6.93 -17.19
C SER A 4 -14.30 6.99 -16.94
N PRO A 5 -13.49 7.29 -17.97
CA PRO A 5 -12.07 7.54 -17.79
C PRO A 5 -11.78 8.59 -16.70
N GLU A 6 -12.56 9.67 -16.67
CA GLU A 6 -12.43 10.75 -15.70
C GLU A 6 -12.69 10.27 -14.26
N GLY A 7 -13.68 9.38 -14.07
CA GLY A 7 -13.95 8.75 -12.79
C GLY A 7 -12.78 7.89 -12.28
N PHE A 8 -12.10 7.17 -13.19
CA PHE A 8 -10.90 6.40 -12.85
C PHE A 8 -9.68 7.27 -12.60
N GLU A 9 -9.52 8.40 -13.31
CA GLU A 9 -8.42 9.35 -13.06
C GLU A 9 -8.48 9.89 -11.63
N VAL A 10 -9.67 10.27 -11.15
CA VAL A 10 -9.85 10.74 -9.76
C VAL A 10 -9.45 9.67 -8.75
N LEU A 11 -9.88 8.41 -8.96
CA LEU A 11 -9.50 7.31 -8.07
C LEU A 11 -8.00 7.03 -8.12
N ALA A 12 -7.43 6.98 -9.32
CA ALA A 12 -6.00 6.76 -9.52
C ALA A 12 -5.16 7.84 -8.82
N ASP A 13 -5.58 9.10 -8.90
CA ASP A 13 -4.90 10.20 -8.22
C ASP A 13 -4.92 10.04 -6.70
N ILE A 14 -6.04 9.61 -6.12
CA ILE A 14 -6.17 9.33 -4.69
C ILE A 14 -5.27 8.16 -4.27
N PHE A 15 -5.35 7.02 -4.95
CA PHE A 15 -4.55 5.84 -4.61
C PHE A 15 -3.05 6.06 -4.88
N SER A 16 -2.68 6.87 -5.87
CA SER A 16 -1.27 7.27 -6.11
C SER A 16 -0.67 8.05 -4.94
N ALA A 17 -1.51 8.71 -4.12
CA ALA A 17 -1.06 9.38 -2.91
C ALA A 17 -0.58 8.35 -1.87
N LEU A 18 -1.33 7.24 -1.74
CA LEU A 18 -1.07 6.16 -0.78
C LEU A 18 0.11 5.28 -1.21
N GLY A 19 0.36 5.13 -2.51
CA GLY A 19 1.49 4.36 -3.04
C GLY A 19 2.89 4.95 -2.79
N ASN A 20 3.02 6.01 -2.00
CA ASN A 20 4.30 6.63 -1.65
C ASN A 20 4.56 6.55 -0.15
N ARG A 21 5.64 5.84 0.25
CA ARG A 21 6.04 5.65 1.66
C ARG A 21 6.04 6.94 2.48
N THR A 22 6.62 8.01 1.96
CA THR A 22 6.73 9.29 2.69
C THR A 22 5.36 9.95 2.88
N ARG A 23 4.49 9.92 1.86
CA ARG A 23 3.12 10.43 1.97
C ARG A 23 2.29 9.62 2.95
N LEU A 24 2.42 8.29 2.93
CA LEU A 24 1.72 7.43 3.87
C LEU A 24 2.15 7.72 5.31
N ALA A 25 3.46 7.86 5.57
CA ALA A 25 3.98 8.24 6.88
C ALA A 25 3.49 9.62 7.34
N VAL A 26 3.39 10.62 6.44
CA VAL A 26 2.80 11.92 6.76
C VAL A 26 1.33 11.79 7.14
N LEU A 27 0.55 11.00 6.38
CA LEU A 27 -0.87 10.80 6.66
C LEU A 27 -1.08 10.12 8.02
N TYR A 28 -0.34 9.05 8.31
CA TYR A 28 -0.36 8.36 9.59
C TYR A 28 0.08 9.26 10.74
N GLY A 29 1.21 9.95 10.60
CA GLY A 29 1.69 10.85 11.65
C GLY A 29 0.67 11.95 11.98
N LEU A 30 0.07 12.58 10.97
CA LEU A 30 -1.00 13.56 11.20
C LEU A 30 -2.25 12.95 11.86
N TYR A 31 -2.54 11.68 11.59
CA TYR A 31 -3.66 10.97 12.19
C TYR A 31 -3.40 10.65 13.68
N GLU A 32 -2.18 10.25 14.04
CA GLU A 32 -1.77 10.00 15.43
C GLU A 32 -1.51 11.28 16.24
N GLY A 33 -1.42 12.44 15.56
CA GLY A 33 -1.13 13.73 16.18
C GLY A 33 0.36 14.08 16.26
N ASP A 34 1.21 13.35 15.51
CA ASP A 34 2.63 13.62 15.41
C ASP A 34 2.91 14.93 14.67
N SER A 35 3.99 15.58 15.08
CA SER A 35 4.54 16.74 14.41
C SER A 35 5.36 16.33 13.18
N MET A 36 5.46 17.21 12.18
CA MET A 36 6.31 16.96 10.99
C MET A 36 7.79 16.70 11.32
N PRO A 37 8.38 17.30 12.38
CA PRO A 37 9.66 16.85 12.91
C PRO A 37 9.74 15.37 13.28
N GLU A 38 8.75 14.84 13.99
CA GLU A 38 8.71 13.42 14.42
C GLU A 38 8.56 12.50 13.21
N VAL A 39 7.72 12.87 12.23
CA VAL A 39 7.58 12.13 10.97
C VAL A 39 8.89 12.11 10.17
N ALA A 40 9.61 13.22 10.12
CA ALA A 40 10.90 13.30 9.44
C ALA A 40 11.96 12.43 10.13
N GLU A 41 11.96 12.40 11.47
CA GLU A 41 12.82 11.54 12.26
C GLU A 41 12.53 10.05 12.01
N PHE A 42 11.25 9.65 12.05
CA PHE A 42 10.82 8.28 11.74
C PHE A 42 11.27 7.81 10.35
N LEU A 43 11.23 8.72 9.37
CA LEU A 43 11.66 8.44 8.00
C LEU A 43 13.17 8.55 7.77
N GLU A 44 13.93 8.98 8.78
CA GLU A 44 15.37 9.28 8.68
C GLU A 44 15.71 10.29 7.56
N VAL A 45 14.87 11.33 7.40
CA VAL A 45 15.05 12.38 6.38
C VAL A 45 15.13 13.78 7.00
N GLU A 46 15.66 14.73 6.24
CA GLU A 46 15.56 16.14 6.62
C GLU A 46 14.11 16.64 6.56
N ARG A 47 13.72 17.54 7.48
CA ARG A 47 12.37 18.12 7.52
C ARG A 47 11.93 18.74 6.19
N GLY A 48 12.86 19.37 5.46
CA GLY A 48 12.60 19.95 4.14
C GLY A 48 12.17 18.92 3.09
N ALA A 49 12.55 17.65 3.25
CA ALA A 49 12.16 16.58 2.34
C ALA A 49 10.66 16.27 2.41
N LEU A 50 9.97 16.64 3.50
CA LEU A 50 8.52 16.44 3.65
C LEU A 50 7.69 17.47 2.87
N GLN A 51 8.27 18.59 2.45
CA GLN A 51 7.51 19.68 1.82
C GLN A 51 6.79 19.21 0.54
N ARG A 52 7.49 18.58 -0.40
CA ARG A 52 6.90 18.08 -1.65
C ARG A 52 5.84 16.98 -1.42
N PRO A 53 6.08 15.98 -0.55
CA PRO A 53 5.05 15.03 -0.14
C PRO A 53 3.78 15.70 0.38
N ILE A 54 3.91 16.67 1.28
CA ILE A 54 2.77 17.39 1.89
C ILE A 54 2.02 18.20 0.83
N GLU A 55 2.72 18.95 -0.01
CA GLU A 55 2.11 19.69 -1.13
C GLU A 55 1.30 18.75 -2.03
N GLY A 56 1.87 17.58 -2.38
CA GLY A 56 1.15 16.58 -3.17
C GLY A 56 -0.08 15.98 -2.47
N LEU A 57 -0.11 15.93 -1.14
CA LEU A 57 -1.28 15.51 -0.36
C LEU A 57 -2.35 16.61 -0.29
N ILE A 58 -1.93 17.87 -0.25
CA ILE A 58 -2.82 19.04 -0.31
C ILE A 58 -3.50 19.11 -1.68
N ASP A 59 -2.74 18.95 -2.76
CA ASP A 59 -3.26 18.99 -4.14
C ASP A 59 -4.34 17.93 -4.39
N ARG A 60 -4.27 16.81 -3.66
CA ARG A 60 -5.23 15.70 -3.71
C ARG A 60 -6.35 15.79 -2.69
N GLY A 61 -6.40 16.88 -1.91
CA GLY A 61 -7.44 17.12 -0.92
C GLY A 61 -7.39 16.19 0.30
N LEU A 62 -6.24 15.57 0.59
CA LEU A 62 -6.06 14.67 1.75
C LEU A 62 -5.56 15.40 2.99
N VAL A 63 -4.78 16.46 2.77
CA VAL A 63 -4.24 17.33 3.82
C VAL A 63 -4.66 18.76 3.55
N TYR A 64 -4.81 19.56 4.59
CA TYR A 64 -4.99 21.01 4.47
C TYR A 64 -4.11 21.75 5.48
N ARG A 65 -3.92 23.05 5.25
CA ARG A 65 -3.25 23.96 6.18
C ARG A 65 -4.31 24.80 6.90
N PRO A 66 -4.52 24.63 8.21
CA PRO A 66 -5.36 25.53 8.98
C PRO A 66 -4.82 26.97 8.91
N SER A 67 -5.67 27.95 9.24
CA SER A 67 -5.32 29.38 9.21
C SER A 67 -4.14 29.76 10.14
N ASP A 68 -3.72 28.87 11.05
CA ASP A 68 -2.42 28.95 11.72
C ASP A 68 -1.33 28.34 10.81
N GLU A 69 -0.55 29.23 10.17
CA GLU A 69 0.35 28.95 9.05
C GLU A 69 1.43 27.86 9.27
N ARG A 70 1.57 27.34 10.49
CA ARG A 70 2.67 26.43 10.89
C ARG A 70 2.26 24.97 11.08
N SER A 71 0.99 24.63 10.88
CA SER A 71 0.49 23.26 11.10
C SER A 71 -0.19 22.68 9.85
N TYR A 72 -0.28 21.36 9.80
CA TYR A 72 -1.03 20.62 8.78
C TYR A 72 -2.06 19.75 9.50
N ALA A 73 -3.17 19.46 8.84
CA ALA A 73 -4.21 18.60 9.35
C ALA A 73 -4.81 17.75 8.23
N LEU A 74 -5.35 16.58 8.58
CA LEU A 74 -6.07 15.73 7.64
C LEU A 74 -7.43 16.33 7.30
N THR A 75 -7.82 16.26 6.03
CA THR A 75 -9.21 16.47 5.65
C THR A 75 -10.05 15.24 6.07
N PRO A 76 -11.39 15.32 6.09
CA PRO A 76 -12.23 14.15 6.29
C PRO A 76 -11.93 13.00 5.31
N LEU A 77 -11.53 13.33 4.07
CA LEU A 77 -11.11 12.33 3.09
C LEU A 77 -9.77 11.68 3.48
N GLY A 78 -8.80 12.47 3.95
CA GLY A 78 -7.53 11.95 4.48
C GLY A 78 -7.73 11.02 5.67
N VAL A 79 -8.57 11.42 6.63
CA VAL A 79 -8.96 10.60 7.79
C VAL A 79 -9.56 9.27 7.35
N PHE A 80 -10.57 9.31 6.47
CA PHE A 80 -11.21 8.10 5.95
C PHE A 80 -10.21 7.12 5.32
N LEU A 81 -9.27 7.60 4.52
CA LEU A 81 -8.28 6.74 3.89
C LEU A 81 -7.31 6.11 4.89
N VAL A 82 -6.80 6.88 5.86
CA VAL A 82 -5.92 6.33 6.90
C VAL A 82 -6.64 5.28 7.72
N GLU A 83 -7.89 5.53 8.12
CA GLU A 83 -8.71 4.54 8.82
C GLU A 83 -8.91 3.26 8.02
N ARG A 84 -9.14 3.37 6.70
CA ARG A 84 -9.23 2.18 5.83
C ARG A 84 -7.90 1.44 5.76
N VAL A 85 -6.77 2.11 5.62
CA VAL A 85 -5.47 1.42 5.58
C VAL A 85 -5.22 0.70 6.91
N ARG A 86 -5.43 1.38 8.05
CA ARG A 86 -5.31 0.78 9.39
C ARG A 86 -6.24 -0.39 9.63
N GLU A 87 -7.46 -0.36 9.08
CA GLU A 87 -8.41 -1.47 9.22
C GLU A 87 -7.90 -2.76 8.59
N TYR A 88 -7.12 -2.67 7.50
CA TYR A 88 -6.64 -3.82 6.75
C TYR A 88 -5.13 -4.06 6.86
N GLU A 89 -4.39 -3.25 7.64
CA GLU A 89 -2.93 -3.30 7.72
C GLU A 89 -2.42 -4.70 8.06
N ASP A 90 -2.90 -5.27 9.18
CA ASP A 90 -2.52 -6.62 9.62
C ASP A 90 -2.86 -7.70 8.58
N ALA A 91 -4.04 -7.59 7.95
CA ALA A 91 -4.50 -8.55 6.94
C ALA A 91 -3.70 -8.46 5.64
N LEU A 92 -3.31 -7.25 5.23
CA LEU A 92 -2.48 -7.00 4.05
C LEU A 92 -1.06 -7.50 4.28
N ASP A 93 -0.48 -7.24 5.46
CA ASP A 93 0.84 -7.72 5.82
C ASP A 93 0.87 -9.25 5.87
N ALA A 94 -0.10 -9.88 6.53
CA ALA A 94 -0.23 -11.34 6.56
C ALA A 94 -0.37 -11.94 5.15
N ALA A 95 -1.20 -11.35 4.29
CA ALA A 95 -1.38 -11.81 2.91
C ALA A 95 -0.08 -11.72 2.08
N VAL A 96 0.69 -10.65 2.26
CA VAL A 96 1.98 -10.47 1.57
C VAL A 96 3.03 -11.45 2.11
N GLU A 97 3.08 -11.67 3.42
CA GLU A 97 3.98 -12.64 4.06
C GLU A 97 3.69 -14.08 3.59
N LEU A 98 2.41 -14.48 3.54
CA LEU A 98 1.99 -15.79 3.04
C LEU A 98 2.46 -16.02 1.60
N LEU A 99 2.29 -15.00 0.73
CA LEU A 99 2.73 -15.08 -0.65
C LEU A 99 4.25 -15.19 -0.75
N ALA A 100 4.99 -14.35 -0.02
CA ALA A 100 6.45 -14.35 -0.03
C ALA A 100 7.02 -15.71 0.44
N GLN A 101 6.48 -16.26 1.52
CA GLN A 101 6.87 -17.58 2.01
C GLN A 101 6.59 -18.68 0.98
N ALA A 102 5.43 -18.62 0.31
CA ALA A 102 5.10 -19.58 -0.74
C ALA A 102 5.97 -19.44 -1.99
N GLU A 103 6.37 -18.22 -2.35
CA GLU A 103 7.34 -17.99 -3.44
C GLU A 103 8.70 -18.61 -3.09
N ASP A 104 9.20 -18.44 -1.87
CA ASP A 104 10.45 -19.04 -1.39
C ASP A 104 10.35 -20.58 -1.38
N ASP A 105 9.30 -21.15 -0.80
CA ASP A 105 9.10 -22.61 -0.73
C ASP A 105 9.03 -23.24 -2.13
N VAL A 106 8.29 -22.61 -3.05
CA VAL A 106 8.16 -23.10 -4.43
C VAL A 106 9.48 -22.94 -5.18
N ALA A 107 10.21 -21.84 -4.98
CA ALA A 107 11.52 -21.65 -5.60
C ALA A 107 12.50 -22.76 -5.17
N ASP A 108 12.52 -23.11 -3.88
CA ASP A 108 13.35 -24.18 -3.32
C ASP A 108 12.94 -25.56 -3.87
N GLU A 109 11.64 -25.85 -3.97
CA GLU A 109 11.12 -27.09 -4.58
C GLU A 109 11.51 -27.21 -6.07
N MET A 110 11.60 -26.08 -6.77
CA MET A 110 11.84 -26.00 -8.21
C MET A 110 13.31 -25.75 -8.58
N ASP A 111 14.23 -25.64 -7.62
CA ASP A 111 15.63 -25.26 -7.89
C ASP A 111 16.31 -26.22 -8.89
N ALA A 112 16.01 -27.52 -8.82
CA ALA A 112 16.51 -28.50 -9.77
C ALA A 112 16.00 -28.27 -11.22
N ALA A 113 14.80 -27.71 -11.38
CA ALA A 113 14.21 -27.38 -12.68
C ALA A 113 14.72 -26.02 -13.23
N ARG A 114 15.32 -25.18 -12.39
CA ARG A 114 15.84 -23.85 -12.74
C ARG A 114 16.85 -23.88 -13.88
N ALA A 115 17.70 -24.91 -13.92
CA ALA A 115 18.80 -25.03 -14.89
C ALA A 115 18.34 -25.10 -16.37
N GLY A 116 17.06 -25.37 -16.63
CA GLY A 116 16.47 -25.44 -17.97
C GLY A 116 15.67 -24.21 -18.39
N MET A 117 15.59 -23.17 -17.55
CA MET A 117 14.68 -22.04 -17.73
C MET A 117 15.43 -20.71 -17.74
N SER A 118 14.82 -19.69 -18.38
CA SER A 118 15.28 -18.32 -18.17
C SER A 118 14.89 -17.85 -16.77
N GLU A 119 15.63 -16.88 -16.22
CA GLU A 119 15.32 -16.29 -14.91
C GLU A 119 13.89 -15.76 -14.85
N ARG A 120 13.47 -15.02 -15.89
CA ARG A 120 12.10 -14.49 -16.00
C ARG A 120 11.03 -15.59 -16.05
N ASP A 121 11.28 -16.68 -16.79
CA ASP A 121 10.31 -17.78 -16.87
C ASP A 121 10.23 -18.55 -15.56
N PHE A 122 11.37 -18.68 -14.86
CA PHE A 122 11.43 -19.28 -13.53
C PHE A 122 10.63 -18.44 -12.52
N GLU A 123 10.90 -17.13 -12.41
CA GLU A 123 10.17 -16.20 -11.54
C GLU A 123 8.66 -16.26 -11.79
N LYS A 124 8.23 -16.20 -13.06
CA LYS A 124 6.81 -16.29 -13.41
C LYS A 124 6.19 -17.62 -13.00
N THR A 125 6.93 -18.72 -13.13
CA THR A 125 6.45 -20.05 -12.79
C THR A 125 6.33 -20.20 -11.28
N VAL A 126 7.32 -19.76 -10.52
CA VAL A 126 7.31 -19.70 -9.05
C VAL A 126 6.11 -18.88 -8.58
N GLN A 127 5.97 -17.65 -9.07
CA GLN A 127 4.86 -16.76 -8.68
C GLN A 127 3.49 -17.38 -8.97
N THR A 128 3.32 -18.02 -10.14
CA THR A 128 2.05 -18.67 -10.50
C THR A 128 1.74 -19.83 -9.56
N ALA A 129 2.73 -20.69 -9.29
CA ALA A 129 2.57 -21.84 -8.42
C ALA A 129 2.37 -21.44 -6.94
N ALA A 130 3.04 -20.38 -6.48
CA ALA A 130 2.83 -19.80 -5.15
C ALA A 130 1.38 -19.32 -4.99
N TRP A 131 0.85 -18.56 -5.96
CA TRP A 131 -0.55 -18.13 -5.92
C TRP A 131 -1.54 -19.29 -5.90
N GLU A 132 -1.32 -20.33 -6.71
CA GLU A 132 -2.18 -21.52 -6.67
C GLU A 132 -2.16 -22.24 -5.32
N ARG A 133 -1.06 -22.11 -4.56
CA ARG A 133 -0.90 -22.69 -3.23
C ARG A 133 -1.60 -21.87 -2.14
N VAL A 134 -1.48 -20.54 -2.14
CA VAL A 134 -1.94 -19.70 -1.03
C VAL A 134 -3.17 -18.83 -1.30
N LYS A 135 -3.73 -18.82 -2.52
CA LYS A 135 -4.86 -17.93 -2.85
C LYS A 135 -6.07 -18.06 -1.92
N ASP A 136 -6.38 -19.26 -1.42
CA ASP A 136 -7.53 -19.50 -0.56
C ASP A 136 -7.25 -18.95 0.86
N GLU A 137 -6.04 -19.16 1.37
CA GLU A 137 -5.58 -18.62 2.66
C GLU A 137 -5.51 -17.09 2.62
N VAL A 138 -4.93 -16.52 1.55
CA VAL A 138 -4.90 -15.07 1.32
C VAL A 138 -6.31 -14.49 1.22
N ALA A 139 -7.24 -15.19 0.55
CA ALA A 139 -8.64 -14.75 0.47
C ALA A 139 -9.32 -14.77 1.86
N GLU A 140 -9.02 -15.76 2.70
CA GLU A 140 -9.51 -15.84 4.08
C GLU A 140 -8.98 -14.68 4.94
N GLU A 141 -7.67 -14.42 4.91
CA GLU A 141 -7.04 -13.30 5.63
C GLU A 141 -7.64 -11.95 5.21
N LEU A 142 -7.88 -11.75 3.91
CA LEU A 142 -8.48 -10.52 3.39
C LEU A 142 -10.01 -10.46 3.56
N GLY A 143 -10.64 -11.48 4.14
CA GLY A 143 -12.09 -11.56 4.32
C GLY A 143 -12.89 -11.62 3.00
N ILE A 144 -12.25 -12.04 1.91
CA ILE A 144 -12.87 -12.17 0.59
C ILE A 144 -13.62 -13.49 0.54
N LYS A 145 -14.95 -13.45 0.59
CA LYS A 145 -15.78 -14.61 0.27
C LYS A 145 -15.61 -14.94 -1.20
N GLU A 146 -15.12 -16.14 -1.53
CA GLU A 146 -15.06 -16.61 -2.91
C GLU A 146 -16.41 -16.39 -3.61
N SER A 147 -16.43 -15.46 -4.57
CA SER A 147 -17.57 -15.30 -5.47
C SER A 147 -17.43 -16.34 -6.57
N GLY A 148 -17.94 -17.55 -6.31
CA GLY A 148 -18.35 -18.49 -7.36
C GLY A 148 -17.37 -19.62 -7.70
N ARG A 149 -17.60 -20.76 -7.07
CA ARG A 149 -17.64 -22.06 -7.76
C ARG A 149 -19.00 -22.70 -7.48
N GLU A 150 -20.00 -22.35 -8.29
CA GLU A 150 -21.15 -23.20 -8.58
C GLU A 150 -20.99 -23.78 -10.00
#